data_AF-A0A1Y6HFB1-F1
#
_entry.id   AF-A0A1Y6HFB1-F1
#
_cell.length_a   1.000
_cell.length_b   1.000
_cell.length_c   1.000
_cell.angle_alpha   90.00
_cell.angle_beta   90.00
_cell.angle_gamma   90.00
#
_symmetry.space_group_name_H-M   'P 1'
#
loop_
_entity.id
_entity.type
_entity.pdbx_description
1 polymer ?
#
loop_
_entity_poly.entity_id
_entity_poly.type
_entity_poly.pdbx_seq_one_letter_code
_entity_poly.pdbx_strand_id
1 'polypeptide(L)'
;MRELTNEELFLVAGAAAAADVDPSEPPTEMPPIVVNPPTSPPPTIPPSPPVEQPGPITPPGGGGGSPTPSPAVVSGLGTGVDEYLNKSDAVKNLLAQYVASERHPAFKDLGALKGDVESGQIFIDDNYAGTTLEAATILSHELYHVYNPVDYGTSNPSQEQYVNTWLNNEAGSLVFELNFVNQVEPTTLNQYPAEVTSIYNQIGSTLTQEQAMNQLATWYGNQDHGGGQTVKQYYESVYNGN
;
A
#
# COMPACT_ATOMS: atom_id res chain seq x y z
N MET A 1 -28.52 -17.92 13.86
CA MET A 1 -27.36 -17.46 13.08
C MET A 1 -27.74 -16.09 12.56
N ARG A 2 -27.16 -15.03 13.12
CA ARG A 2 -27.42 -13.66 12.65
C ARG A 2 -26.33 -13.36 11.62
N GLU A 3 -26.72 -13.00 10.40
CA GLU A 3 -25.80 -12.43 9.43
C GLU A 3 -25.37 -11.08 9.98
N LEU A 4 -24.09 -10.95 10.30
CA LEU A 4 -23.46 -9.67 10.57
C LEU A 4 -23.18 -9.05 9.20
N THR A 5 -23.76 -7.89 8.92
CA THR A 5 -23.48 -7.14 7.69
C THR A 5 -22.04 -6.62 7.77
N ASN A 6 -21.39 -6.42 6.63
CA ASN A 6 -19.99 -5.99 6.50
C ASN A 6 -19.62 -4.66 7.21
N GLU A 7 -20.57 -4.04 7.93
CA GLU A 7 -20.57 -2.67 8.44
C GLU A 7 -20.04 -2.54 9.89
N GLU A 8 -19.55 -3.63 10.52
CA GLU A 8 -19.06 -3.61 11.91
C GLU A 8 -17.56 -3.99 12.04
N LEU A 9 -16.81 -4.08 10.93
CA LEU A 9 -15.52 -4.80 10.89
C LEU A 9 -14.27 -4.03 10.45
N PHE A 10 -14.30 -2.71 10.28
CA PHE A 10 -13.13 -1.99 9.78
C PHE A 10 -12.79 -0.81 10.67
N LEU A 11 -11.63 -0.90 11.31
CA LEU A 11 -11.03 0.12 12.14
C LEU A 11 -9.65 0.46 11.52
N VAL A 12 -9.59 1.66 10.96
CA VAL A 12 -8.55 2.59 10.43
C VAL A 12 -7.12 2.10 10.19
N ALA A 13 -6.78 1.78 8.94
CA ALA A 13 -5.39 1.57 8.49
C ALA A 13 -4.63 2.84 8.06
N GLY A 14 -5.25 4.02 8.19
CA GLY A 14 -4.62 5.29 7.80
C GLY A 14 -4.15 6.21 8.94
N ALA A 15 -4.32 5.84 10.22
CA ALA A 15 -4.22 6.80 11.33
C ALA A 15 -2.81 7.14 11.84
N ALA A 16 -1.75 6.45 11.44
CA ALA A 16 -0.45 6.62 12.11
C ALA A 16 0.41 7.82 11.66
N ALA A 17 -0.08 8.68 10.75
CA ALA A 17 0.70 9.80 10.20
C ALA A 17 0.44 11.18 10.87
N ALA A 18 -0.33 11.25 11.95
CA ALA A 18 -0.62 12.53 12.61
C ALA A 18 -0.69 12.41 14.14
N ALA A 19 0.33 11.81 14.76
CA ALA A 19 0.60 12.04 16.17
C ALA A 19 1.51 13.28 16.30
N ASP A 20 0.92 14.36 16.77
CA ASP A 20 1.51 15.56 17.39
C ASP A 20 3.02 15.43 17.74
N VAL A 21 3.89 15.87 16.83
CA VAL A 21 5.31 16.07 17.11
C VAL A 21 5.53 17.57 17.30
N ASP A 22 5.74 17.97 18.54
CA ASP A 22 6.21 19.32 18.89
C ASP A 22 7.51 19.62 18.10
N PRO A 23 7.53 20.63 17.22
CA PRO A 23 8.67 20.93 16.35
C PRO A 23 9.84 21.61 17.10
N SER A 24 9.81 21.69 18.43
CA SER A 24 10.78 22.51 19.20
C SER A 24 12.03 21.78 19.73
N GLU A 25 12.17 20.46 19.59
CA GLU A 25 13.40 19.76 19.98
C GLU A 25 14.28 19.39 18.76
N PRO A 26 15.50 19.96 18.62
CA PRO A 26 16.44 19.49 17.63
C PRO A 26 16.98 18.10 18.01
N PRO A 27 17.10 17.15 17.07
CA PRO A 27 17.68 15.84 17.36
C PRO A 27 19.13 16.02 17.80
N THR A 28 19.38 15.74 19.07
CA THR A 28 20.72 15.75 19.64
C THR A 28 21.25 14.32 19.54
N GLU A 29 22.19 14.11 18.60
CA GLU A 29 23.23 13.07 18.55
C GLU A 29 23.45 12.57 17.10
N MET A 30 24.54 13.04 16.49
CA MET A 30 25.08 12.44 15.26
C MET A 30 25.68 11.07 15.60
N PRO A 31 25.24 9.96 14.98
CA PRO A 31 25.97 8.71 15.07
C PRO A 31 27.35 8.85 14.39
N PRO A 32 28.40 8.15 14.87
CA PRO A 32 29.73 8.26 14.29
C PRO A 32 29.73 7.82 12.82
N ILE A 33 30.36 8.64 11.97
CA ILE A 33 30.58 8.36 10.55
C ILE A 33 31.47 7.12 10.44
N VAL A 34 30.90 5.99 10.04
CA VAL A 34 31.65 4.79 9.64
C VAL A 34 32.13 5.00 8.21
N VAL A 35 33.41 5.36 8.06
CA VAL A 35 34.07 5.42 6.74
C VAL A 35 34.37 3.98 6.32
N ASN A 36 33.57 3.43 5.41
CA ASN A 36 33.93 2.17 4.73
C ASN A 36 35.13 2.43 3.79
N PRO A 37 36.17 1.56 3.78
CA PRO A 37 37.21 1.63 2.77
C PRO A 37 36.63 1.35 1.38
N PRO A 38 37.21 1.92 0.30
CA PRO A 38 36.72 1.71 -1.06
C PRO A 38 36.72 0.22 -1.43
N THR A 39 35.63 -0.22 -2.03
CA THR A 39 35.48 -1.57 -2.56
C THR A 39 36.50 -1.84 -3.67
N SER A 40 37.18 -2.99 -3.59
CA SER A 40 38.12 -3.42 -4.63
C SER A 40 37.37 -3.64 -5.96
N PRO A 41 38.00 -3.34 -7.11
CA PRO A 41 37.38 -3.59 -8.40
C PRO A 41 37.14 -5.10 -8.60
N PRO A 42 36.04 -5.48 -9.25
CA PRO A 42 35.74 -6.88 -9.51
C PRO A 42 36.81 -7.53 -10.40
N PRO A 43 37.01 -8.87 -10.30
CA PRO A 43 37.96 -9.58 -11.15
C PRO A 43 37.62 -9.40 -12.63
N THR A 44 38.60 -9.00 -13.44
CA THR A 44 38.46 -8.92 -14.89
C THR A 44 38.42 -10.32 -15.49
N ILE A 45 37.27 -10.69 -16.05
CA ILE A 45 37.12 -11.88 -16.90
C ILE A 45 37.79 -11.58 -18.25
N PRO A 46 38.64 -12.47 -18.80
CA PRO A 46 39.21 -12.27 -20.14
C PRO A 46 38.11 -12.27 -21.21
N PRO A 47 38.25 -11.46 -22.28
CA PRO A 47 37.25 -11.39 -23.34
C PRO A 47 37.11 -12.75 -24.04
N SER A 48 35.87 -13.17 -24.25
CA SER A 48 35.55 -14.32 -25.10
C SER A 48 35.91 -14.03 -26.57
N PRO A 49 36.29 -15.04 -27.37
CA PRO A 49 36.63 -14.85 -28.78
C PRO A 49 35.42 -14.35 -29.60
N PRO A 50 35.65 -13.70 -30.75
CA PRO A 50 34.57 -13.16 -31.58
C PRO A 50 33.64 -14.28 -32.05
N VAL A 51 32.35 -14.11 -31.79
CA VAL A 51 31.29 -14.94 -32.39
C VAL A 51 31.18 -14.54 -33.86
N GLU A 52 31.28 -15.50 -34.78
CA GLU A 52 31.00 -15.27 -36.20
C GLU A 52 29.58 -14.73 -36.36
N GLN A 53 29.48 -13.53 -36.94
CA GLN A 53 28.23 -12.85 -37.23
C GLN A 53 27.57 -13.51 -38.46
N PRO A 54 26.37 -14.11 -38.35
CA PRO A 54 25.56 -14.43 -39.52
C PRO A 54 25.18 -13.13 -40.23
N GLY A 55 25.22 -13.12 -41.56
CA GLY A 55 24.96 -11.94 -42.40
C GLY A 55 23.60 -11.26 -42.14
N PRO A 56 23.41 -10.04 -42.66
CA PRO A 56 22.22 -9.23 -42.37
C PRO A 56 20.95 -9.87 -42.92
N ILE A 57 20.11 -10.37 -42.01
CA ILE A 57 18.70 -10.67 -42.26
C ILE A 57 17.94 -9.36 -42.05
N THR A 58 17.37 -8.81 -43.12
CA THR A 58 16.45 -7.69 -43.08
C THR A 58 15.14 -8.13 -42.40
N PRO A 59 14.71 -7.51 -41.29
CA PRO A 59 13.39 -7.76 -40.75
C PRO A 59 12.33 -7.09 -41.64
N PRO A 60 11.16 -7.71 -41.85
CA PRO A 60 10.02 -6.99 -42.40
C PRO A 60 9.58 -5.93 -41.38
N GLY A 61 9.26 -4.73 -41.86
CA GLY A 61 8.85 -3.60 -41.04
C GLY A 61 7.69 -3.94 -40.11
N GLY A 62 7.97 -3.96 -38.81
CA GLY A 62 6.98 -3.95 -37.73
C GLY A 62 7.00 -2.56 -37.10
N GLY A 63 5.88 -1.87 -37.20
CA GLY A 63 5.72 -0.50 -36.72
C GLY A 63 6.17 -0.37 -35.26
N GLY A 64 7.07 0.57 -35.02
CA GLY A 64 7.32 1.12 -33.70
C GLY A 64 6.07 1.88 -33.26
N GLY A 65 5.06 1.15 -32.80
CA GLY A 65 4.08 1.72 -31.90
C GLY A 65 4.80 1.92 -30.57
N SER A 66 5.08 3.18 -30.20
CA SER A 66 5.10 3.49 -28.77
C SER A 66 3.86 2.83 -28.15
N PRO A 67 3.97 2.16 -26.99
CA PRO A 67 2.79 1.65 -26.31
C PRO A 67 1.82 2.84 -26.22
N THR A 68 0.63 2.66 -26.81
CA THR A 68 -0.40 3.68 -26.71
C THR A 68 -0.59 3.91 -25.21
N PRO A 69 -0.38 5.13 -24.69
CA PRO A 69 -0.56 5.36 -23.27
C PRO A 69 -1.98 4.92 -22.93
N SER A 70 -2.12 3.98 -21.98
CA SER A 70 -3.43 3.57 -21.50
C SER A 70 -4.22 4.83 -21.17
N PRO A 71 -5.49 4.96 -21.60
CA PRO A 71 -6.26 6.17 -21.37
C PRO A 71 -6.27 6.52 -19.88
N ALA A 72 -6.28 7.82 -19.58
CA ALA A 72 -6.43 8.27 -18.21
C ALA A 72 -7.76 7.75 -17.65
N VAL A 73 -7.73 7.28 -16.41
CA VAL A 73 -8.91 6.79 -15.70
C VAL A 73 -9.43 7.89 -14.78
N VAL A 74 -10.74 8.07 -14.72
CA VAL A 74 -11.42 9.08 -13.90
C VAL A 74 -12.09 8.38 -12.72
N SER A 75 -11.66 8.70 -11.50
CA SER A 75 -12.24 8.18 -10.26
C SER A 75 -13.60 8.81 -9.95
N GLY A 76 -13.80 10.08 -10.34
CA GLY A 76 -14.95 10.89 -9.94
C GLY A 76 -14.75 11.67 -8.65
N LEU A 77 -13.58 11.55 -7.99
CA LEU A 77 -13.26 12.29 -6.76
C LEU A 77 -12.66 13.68 -7.01
N GLY A 78 -12.20 13.95 -8.24
CA GLY A 78 -11.66 15.24 -8.66
C GLY A 78 -10.42 15.11 -9.54
N THR A 79 -10.16 16.11 -10.38
CA THR A 79 -9.07 16.05 -11.37
C THR A 79 -7.69 15.92 -10.74
N GLY A 80 -7.45 16.58 -9.60
CA GLY A 80 -6.18 16.48 -8.89
C GLY A 80 -5.92 15.09 -8.28
N VAL A 81 -6.98 14.39 -7.86
CA VAL A 81 -6.90 13.00 -7.39
C VAL A 81 -6.56 12.08 -8.58
N ASP A 82 -7.26 12.26 -9.70
CA ASP A 82 -7.01 11.48 -10.93
C ASP A 82 -5.59 11.67 -11.47
N GLU A 83 -5.04 12.89 -11.38
CA GLU A 83 -3.65 13.16 -11.76
C GLU A 83 -2.64 12.30 -10.98
N TYR A 84 -2.86 12.09 -9.68
CA TYR A 84 -2.00 11.22 -8.88
C TYR A 84 -2.22 9.74 -9.20
N LEU A 85 -3.47 9.27 -9.27
CA LEU A 85 -3.81 7.87 -9.55
C LEU A 85 -3.25 7.40 -10.90
N ASN A 86 -3.27 8.27 -11.92
CA ASN A 86 -2.78 7.94 -13.26
C ASN A 86 -1.26 7.91 -13.39
N LYS A 87 -0.49 8.31 -12.36
CA LYS A 87 0.98 8.19 -12.34
C LYS A 87 1.46 6.78 -11.96
N SER A 88 0.60 5.95 -11.36
CA SER A 88 0.94 4.58 -10.99
C SER A 88 0.16 3.57 -11.82
N ASP A 89 0.86 2.79 -12.65
CA ASP A 89 0.23 1.77 -13.50
C ASP A 89 -0.52 0.72 -12.67
N ALA A 90 0.01 0.34 -11.50
CA ALA A 90 -0.64 -0.62 -10.62
C ALA A 90 -1.99 -0.10 -10.12
N VAL A 91 -2.02 1.10 -9.53
CA VAL A 91 -3.26 1.73 -9.03
C VAL A 91 -4.22 2.03 -10.17
N LYS A 92 -3.73 2.59 -11.28
CA LYS A 92 -4.51 2.89 -12.47
C LYS A 92 -5.21 1.65 -13.03
N ASN A 93 -4.53 0.50 -13.06
CA ASN A 93 -5.10 -0.74 -13.56
C ASN A 93 -6.21 -1.30 -12.63
N LEU A 94 -6.06 -1.18 -11.31
CA LEU A 94 -7.11 -1.56 -10.36
C LEU A 94 -8.30 -0.61 -10.44
N LEU A 95 -8.05 0.70 -10.53
CA LEU A 95 -9.09 1.71 -10.70
C LEU A 95 -9.86 1.49 -12.01
N ALA A 96 -9.16 1.18 -13.11
CA ALA A 96 -9.78 0.89 -14.40
C ALA A 96 -10.76 -0.29 -14.29
N GLN A 97 -10.36 -1.38 -13.62
CA GLN A 97 -11.24 -2.52 -13.37
C GLN A 97 -12.42 -2.13 -12.48
N TYR A 98 -12.20 -1.27 -11.49
CA TYR A 98 -13.22 -0.86 -10.53
C TYR A 98 -14.33 -0.07 -11.22
N VAL A 99 -13.94 0.95 -12.00
CA VAL A 99 -14.89 1.77 -12.78
C VAL A 99 -15.54 0.99 -13.92
N ALA A 100 -14.84 0.02 -14.52
CA ALA A 100 -15.43 -0.87 -15.53
C ALA A 100 -16.52 -1.79 -14.94
N SER A 101 -16.54 -1.98 -13.62
CA SER A 101 -17.61 -2.69 -12.92
C SER A 101 -18.80 -1.79 -12.53
N GLU A 102 -18.91 -0.60 -13.14
CA GLU A 102 -19.94 0.41 -12.88
C GLU A 102 -19.95 0.94 -11.43
N ARG A 103 -18.82 0.83 -10.73
CA ARG A 103 -18.61 1.36 -9.38
C ARG A 103 -17.72 2.58 -9.40
N HIS A 104 -18.01 3.55 -8.54
CA HIS A 104 -17.22 4.79 -8.41
C HIS A 104 -16.99 5.09 -6.94
N PRO A 105 -15.76 5.40 -6.50
CA PRO A 105 -15.53 5.80 -5.12
C PRO A 105 -16.35 7.03 -4.77
N ALA A 106 -16.74 7.15 -3.50
CA ALA A 106 -17.56 8.26 -3.02
C ALA A 106 -17.05 8.77 -1.68
N PHE A 107 -17.35 10.03 -1.37
CA PHE A 107 -17.14 10.57 -0.02
C PHE A 107 -18.33 10.25 0.89
N LYS A 108 -18.06 9.92 2.15
CA LYS A 108 -19.04 9.59 3.20
C LYS A 108 -18.45 10.01 4.55
N ASP A 109 -19.26 10.42 5.52
CA ASP A 109 -18.79 10.57 6.92
C ASP A 109 -18.51 9.17 7.49
N LEU A 110 -17.23 8.88 7.77
CA LEU A 110 -16.79 7.59 8.31
C LEU A 110 -16.28 7.73 9.76
N GLY A 111 -16.45 8.91 10.38
CA GLY A 111 -16.01 9.19 11.74
C GLY A 111 -14.49 9.11 11.90
N ALA A 112 -14.01 8.01 12.48
CA ALA A 112 -12.57 7.81 12.72
C ALA A 112 -11.84 7.18 11.52
N LEU A 113 -12.58 6.57 10.59
CA LEU A 113 -12.02 5.92 9.40
C LEU A 113 -11.66 6.95 8.33
N LYS A 114 -10.68 6.61 7.50
CA LYS A 114 -10.30 7.41 6.34
C LYS A 114 -10.86 6.84 5.04
N GLY A 115 -10.99 5.53 4.98
CA GLY A 115 -11.58 4.78 3.88
C GLY A 115 -12.27 3.53 4.42
N ASP A 116 -13.21 3.02 3.64
CA ASP A 116 -13.95 1.79 3.93
C ASP A 116 -14.43 1.13 2.63
N VAL A 117 -14.64 -0.18 2.66
CA VAL A 117 -15.16 -0.98 1.55
C VAL A 117 -16.43 -1.72 1.98
N GLU A 118 -17.59 -1.15 1.67
CA GLU A 118 -18.88 -1.77 1.98
C GLU A 118 -19.39 -2.53 0.76
N SER A 119 -19.45 -3.86 0.82
CA SER A 119 -19.96 -4.70 -0.29
C SER A 119 -19.26 -4.42 -1.64
N GLY A 120 -17.96 -4.11 -1.56
CA GLY A 120 -17.14 -3.78 -2.73
C GLY A 120 -17.34 -2.35 -3.25
N GLN A 121 -18.06 -1.48 -2.55
CA GLN A 121 -18.13 -0.04 -2.79
C GLN A 121 -17.11 0.67 -1.89
N ILE A 122 -16.21 1.44 -2.49
CA ILE A 122 -15.21 2.23 -1.77
C ILE A 122 -15.82 3.55 -1.31
N PHE A 123 -15.67 3.85 -0.02
CA PHE A 123 -15.93 5.14 0.57
C PHE A 123 -14.63 5.75 1.10
N ILE A 124 -14.51 7.07 0.98
CA ILE A 124 -13.45 7.87 1.58
C ILE A 124 -14.12 8.86 2.54
N ASP A 125 -13.50 9.11 3.67
CA ASP A 125 -14.02 10.06 4.64
C ASP A 125 -14.12 11.46 4.03
N ASP A 126 -15.23 12.15 4.28
CA ASP A 126 -15.53 13.43 3.64
C ASP A 126 -14.62 14.58 4.08
N ASN A 127 -13.88 14.42 5.19
CA ASN A 127 -12.81 15.35 5.56
C ASN A 127 -11.65 15.38 4.55
N TYR A 128 -11.54 14.37 3.69
CA TYR A 128 -10.55 14.32 2.59
C TYR A 128 -11.10 14.90 1.28
N ALA A 129 -12.34 15.38 1.25
CA ALA A 129 -12.89 16.03 0.06
C ALA A 129 -12.08 17.29 -0.29
N GLY A 130 -11.58 17.37 -1.51
CA GLY A 130 -10.73 18.47 -1.98
C GLY A 130 -9.24 18.32 -1.66
N THR A 131 -8.85 17.29 -0.91
CA THR A 131 -7.45 16.85 -0.82
C THR A 131 -7.09 16.03 -2.06
N THR A 132 -5.91 16.24 -2.65
CA THR A 132 -5.54 15.57 -3.90
C THR A 132 -4.72 14.31 -3.65
N LEU A 133 -3.62 14.43 -2.92
CA LEU A 133 -2.71 13.31 -2.68
C LEU A 133 -3.30 12.37 -1.63
N GLU A 134 -3.84 12.90 -0.54
CA GLU A 134 -4.38 12.12 0.56
C GLU A 134 -5.56 11.24 0.11
N ALA A 135 -6.53 11.80 -0.62
CA ALA A 135 -7.63 11.02 -1.19
C ALA A 135 -7.15 9.97 -2.22
N ALA A 136 -6.11 10.27 -3.02
CA ALA A 136 -5.53 9.29 -3.95
C ALA A 136 -4.83 8.14 -3.21
N THR A 137 -4.11 8.46 -2.14
CA THR A 137 -3.44 7.49 -1.26
C THR A 137 -4.45 6.56 -0.60
N ILE A 138 -5.51 7.12 0.01
CA ILE A 138 -6.60 6.33 0.60
C ILE A 138 -7.26 5.46 -0.48
N LEU A 139 -7.59 6.01 -1.65
CA LEU A 139 -8.18 5.20 -2.72
C LEU A 139 -7.27 4.06 -3.17
N SER A 140 -5.95 4.27 -3.22
CA SER A 140 -4.99 3.21 -3.55
C SER A 140 -5.05 2.07 -2.53
N HIS A 141 -5.19 2.40 -1.25
CA HIS A 141 -5.36 1.46 -0.16
C HIS A 141 -6.64 0.64 -0.33
N GLU A 142 -7.78 1.30 -0.49
CA GLU A 142 -9.07 0.61 -0.57
C GLU A 142 -9.23 -0.22 -1.84
N LEU A 143 -8.59 0.19 -2.94
CA LEU A 143 -8.50 -0.63 -4.15
C LEU A 143 -7.79 -1.95 -3.89
N TYR A 144 -6.78 -2.00 -3.02
CA TYR A 144 -6.14 -3.25 -2.64
C TYR A 144 -7.16 -4.20 -2.00
N HIS A 145 -7.95 -3.72 -1.04
CA HIS A 145 -8.96 -4.52 -0.33
C HIS A 145 -10.03 -5.07 -1.26
N VAL A 146 -10.51 -4.28 -2.23
CA VAL A 146 -11.48 -4.74 -3.23
C VAL A 146 -10.97 -5.92 -4.06
N TYR A 147 -9.69 -5.93 -4.43
CA TYR A 147 -9.11 -6.96 -5.30
C TYR A 147 -8.36 -8.07 -4.56
N ASN A 148 -8.13 -7.89 -3.27
CA ASN A 148 -7.52 -8.87 -2.38
C ASN A 148 -8.41 -9.03 -1.15
N PRO A 149 -9.65 -9.53 -1.30
CA PRO A 149 -10.54 -9.73 -0.17
C PRO A 149 -9.92 -10.73 0.81
N VAL A 150 -10.20 -10.55 2.10
CA VAL A 150 -9.73 -11.45 3.15
C VAL A 150 -10.31 -12.85 2.91
N ASP A 151 -9.45 -13.81 2.59
CA ASP A 151 -9.79 -15.22 2.47
C ASP A 151 -9.20 -16.00 3.65
N TYR A 152 -10.09 -16.42 4.56
CA TYR A 152 -9.70 -17.22 5.73
C TYR A 152 -9.41 -18.69 5.39
N GLY A 153 -9.65 -19.14 4.15
CA GLY A 153 -9.44 -20.51 3.68
C GLY A 153 -10.40 -21.56 4.29
N THR A 154 -11.30 -21.13 5.17
CA THR A 154 -12.29 -21.97 5.85
C THR A 154 -13.47 -21.11 6.29
N SER A 155 -14.66 -21.71 6.39
CA SER A 155 -15.83 -21.04 6.95
C SER A 155 -15.76 -20.89 8.47
N ASN A 156 -14.87 -21.62 9.14
CA ASN A 156 -14.69 -21.63 10.59
C ASN A 156 -13.20 -21.44 10.95
N PRO A 157 -12.61 -20.25 10.72
CA PRO A 157 -11.23 -19.99 11.12
C PRO A 157 -11.10 -20.04 12.65
N SER A 158 -9.94 -20.44 13.16
CA SER A 158 -9.61 -20.19 14.57
C SER A 158 -9.45 -18.68 14.83
N GLN A 159 -9.53 -18.25 16.09
CA GLN A 159 -9.28 -16.85 16.46
C GLN A 159 -7.94 -16.34 15.92
N GLU A 160 -6.88 -17.15 16.06
CA GLU A 160 -5.55 -16.82 15.56
C GLU A 160 -5.53 -16.69 14.04
N GLN A 161 -6.17 -17.61 13.32
CA GLN A 161 -6.28 -17.54 11.85
C GLN A 161 -7.05 -16.29 11.41
N TYR A 162 -8.15 -15.99 12.08
CA TYR A 162 -8.97 -14.82 11.78
C TYR A 162 -8.15 -13.53 11.91
N VAL A 163 -7.54 -13.32 13.08
CA VAL A 163 -6.76 -12.11 13.38
C VAL A 163 -5.55 -12.00 12.47
N ASN A 164 -4.78 -13.08 12.29
CA ASN A 164 -3.56 -13.03 11.47
C ASN A 164 -3.86 -12.81 9.99
N THR A 165 -4.92 -13.41 9.45
CA THR A 165 -5.29 -13.22 8.03
C THR A 165 -5.73 -11.78 7.78
N TRP A 166 -6.53 -11.22 8.68
CA TRP A 166 -6.97 -9.84 8.59
C TRP A 166 -5.79 -8.86 8.70
N LEU A 167 -4.92 -9.00 9.70
CA LEU A 167 -3.75 -8.13 9.87
C LEU A 167 -2.77 -8.21 8.68
N ASN A 168 -2.62 -9.38 8.06
CA ASN A 168 -1.80 -9.52 6.86
C ASN A 168 -2.44 -8.84 5.63
N ASN A 169 -3.77 -8.80 5.56
CA ASN A 169 -4.47 -8.09 4.50
C ASN A 169 -4.24 -6.59 4.61
N GLU A 170 -4.37 -6.02 5.81
CA GLU A 170 -4.04 -4.60 6.09
C GLU A 170 -2.55 -4.27 5.87
N ALA A 171 -1.66 -5.20 6.20
CA ALA A 171 -0.24 -5.02 5.89
C ALA A 171 0.00 -4.98 4.36
N GLY A 172 -0.74 -5.78 3.60
CA GLY A 172 -0.68 -5.79 2.15
C GLY A 172 -1.19 -4.50 1.52
N SER A 173 -2.32 -3.97 1.99
CA SER A 173 -2.86 -2.68 1.54
C SER A 173 -1.91 -1.52 1.88
N LEU A 174 -1.32 -1.52 3.08
CA LEU A 174 -0.31 -0.53 3.47
C LEU A 174 0.94 -0.60 2.58
N VAL A 175 1.45 -1.78 2.25
CA VAL A 175 2.58 -1.91 1.31
C VAL A 175 2.20 -1.42 -0.08
N PHE A 176 0.99 -1.70 -0.56
CA PHE A 176 0.50 -1.22 -1.85
C PHE A 176 0.41 0.31 -1.90
N GLU A 177 -0.12 0.91 -0.83
CA GLU A 177 -0.17 2.36 -0.62
C GLU A 177 1.24 3.00 -0.58
N LEU A 178 2.17 2.43 0.18
CA LEU A 178 3.54 2.94 0.26
C LEU A 178 4.26 2.87 -1.09
N ASN A 179 4.03 1.80 -1.87
CA ASN A 179 4.54 1.71 -3.25
C ASN A 179 3.97 2.83 -4.13
N PHE A 180 2.66 3.10 -4.02
CA PHE A 180 2.02 4.20 -4.72
C PHE A 180 2.64 5.55 -4.34
N VAL A 181 2.72 5.86 -3.04
CA VAL A 181 3.30 7.12 -2.54
C VAL A 181 4.76 7.28 -2.98
N ASN A 182 5.57 6.23 -2.86
CA ASN A 182 6.96 6.24 -3.32
C ASN A 182 7.09 6.55 -4.82
N GLN A 183 6.13 6.10 -5.64
CA GLN A 183 6.12 6.34 -7.08
C GLN A 183 5.69 7.77 -7.42
N VAL A 184 4.70 8.32 -6.71
CA VAL A 184 4.04 9.56 -7.12
C VAL A 184 4.49 10.80 -6.37
N GLU A 185 4.95 10.66 -5.12
CA GLU A 185 5.40 11.75 -4.23
C GLU A 185 6.33 11.22 -3.12
N PRO A 186 7.53 10.69 -3.44
CA PRO A 186 8.38 9.93 -2.51
C PRO A 186 8.81 10.69 -1.26
N THR A 187 8.87 12.03 -1.33
CA THR A 187 9.22 12.88 -0.19
C THR A 187 8.22 12.77 0.95
N THR A 188 6.96 12.41 0.66
CA THR A 188 5.88 12.27 1.66
C THR A 188 5.93 10.96 2.44
N LEU A 189 6.78 10.00 2.04
CA LEU A 189 7.01 8.80 2.85
C LEU A 189 7.50 9.15 4.26
N ASN A 190 8.17 10.29 4.45
CA ASN A 190 8.62 10.75 5.76
C ASN A 190 7.47 11.11 6.74
N GLN A 191 6.23 11.19 6.25
CA GLN A 191 5.04 11.44 7.07
C GLN A 191 4.50 10.15 7.71
N TYR A 192 4.93 8.99 7.23
CA TYR A 192 4.61 7.71 7.86
C TYR A 192 5.51 7.46 9.08
N PRO A 193 5.06 6.63 10.03
CA PRO A 193 5.89 6.22 11.16
C PRO A 193 7.27 5.70 10.71
N ALA A 194 8.31 6.06 11.45
CA ALA A 194 9.69 5.67 11.14
C ALA A 194 9.89 4.15 11.08
N GLU A 195 9.15 3.39 11.90
CA GLU A 195 9.20 1.93 11.89
C GLU A 195 8.58 1.35 10.59
N VAL A 196 7.44 1.88 10.16
CA VAL A 196 6.76 1.48 8.91
C VAL A 196 7.65 1.73 7.70
N THR A 197 8.22 2.93 7.60
CA THR A 197 9.11 3.30 6.49
C THR A 197 10.41 2.49 6.52
N SER A 198 10.96 2.21 7.70
CA SER A 198 12.13 1.35 7.85
C SER A 198 11.88 -0.08 7.36
N ILE A 199 10.73 -0.68 7.70
CA ILE A 199 10.35 -2.01 7.23
C ILE A 199 10.14 -2.01 5.70
N TYR A 200 9.43 -1.01 5.17
CA TYR A 200 9.18 -0.88 3.74
C TYR A 200 10.48 -0.75 2.93
N ASN A 201 11.42 0.08 3.36
CA ASN A 201 12.70 0.29 2.67
C ASN A 201 13.62 -0.95 2.66
N GLN A 202 13.33 -1.95 3.51
CA GLN A 202 14.06 -3.21 3.57
C GLN A 202 13.52 -4.27 2.59
N ILE A 203 12.37 -4.03 1.96
CA ILE A 203 11.77 -4.96 0.99
C ILE A 203 12.70 -5.12 -0.22
N GLY A 204 13.00 -6.37 -0.57
CA GLY A 204 13.87 -6.73 -1.69
C GLY A 204 15.37 -6.57 -1.42
N SER A 205 15.75 -6.03 -0.26
CA SER A 205 17.16 -5.93 0.16
C SER A 205 17.48 -6.91 1.29
N THR A 206 16.88 -6.73 2.47
CA THR A 206 17.08 -7.57 3.66
C THR A 206 15.84 -8.37 4.04
N LEU A 207 14.65 -7.92 3.62
CA LEU A 207 13.38 -8.60 3.83
C LEU A 207 12.78 -9.02 2.49
N THR A 208 12.23 -10.23 2.44
CA THR A 208 11.23 -10.57 1.42
C THR A 208 9.95 -9.77 1.66
N GLN A 209 9.10 -9.65 0.65
CA GLN A 209 7.80 -8.98 0.81
C GLN A 209 6.95 -9.65 1.90
N GLU A 210 6.93 -10.99 1.97
CA GLU A 210 6.23 -11.73 3.03
C GLU A 210 6.77 -11.41 4.43
N GLN A 211 8.09 -11.32 4.60
CA GLN A 211 8.68 -10.96 5.89
C GLN A 211 8.35 -9.53 6.31
N ALA A 212 8.34 -8.60 5.36
CA ALA A 212 7.95 -7.21 5.62
C ALA A 212 6.47 -7.10 5.99
N MET A 213 5.58 -7.79 5.25
CA MET A 213 4.14 -7.83 5.58
C MET A 213 3.89 -8.40 6.98
N ASN A 214 4.58 -9.49 7.36
CA ASN A 214 4.46 -10.03 8.73
C ASN A 214 4.90 -9.04 9.82
N GLN A 215 5.96 -8.27 9.57
CA GLN A 215 6.41 -7.24 10.51
C GLN A 215 5.41 -6.07 10.58
N LEU A 216 4.90 -5.61 9.44
CA LEU A 216 3.88 -4.56 9.37
C LEU A 216 2.56 -5.00 10.02
N ALA A 217 2.13 -6.25 9.82
CA ALA A 217 0.95 -6.83 10.47
C ALA A 217 1.11 -6.83 12.00
N THR A 218 2.30 -7.17 12.49
CA THR A 218 2.62 -7.12 13.92
C THR A 218 2.60 -5.70 14.46
N TRP A 219 3.26 -4.77 13.76
CA TRP A 219 3.27 -3.36 14.11
C TRP A 219 1.85 -2.80 14.18
N TYR A 220 1.05 -3.07 13.14
CA TYR A 220 -0.33 -2.61 13.02
C TYR A 220 -1.22 -3.20 14.13
N GLY A 221 -1.09 -4.51 14.39
CA GLY A 221 -1.79 -5.20 15.47
C GLY A 221 -1.53 -4.65 16.88
N ASN A 222 -0.38 -3.98 17.07
CA ASN A 222 0.03 -3.39 18.34
C ASN A 222 -0.38 -1.91 18.51
N GLN A 223 -0.91 -1.27 17.46
CA GLN A 223 -1.38 0.12 17.57
C GLN A 223 -2.65 0.19 18.43
N ASP A 224 -2.80 1.26 19.21
CA ASP A 224 -4.06 1.55 19.91
C ASP A 224 -5.09 2.02 18.89
N HIS A 225 -6.26 1.37 18.89
CA HIS A 225 -7.36 1.71 17.98
C HIS A 225 -8.46 2.58 18.61
N GLY A 226 -8.10 3.29 19.67
CA GLY A 226 -9.05 4.01 20.50
C GLY A 226 -9.69 3.08 21.53
N GLY A 227 -10.04 3.66 22.68
CA GLY A 227 -10.66 2.92 23.78
C GLY A 227 -9.69 2.11 24.64
N GLY A 228 -8.37 2.25 24.44
CA GLY A 228 -7.34 1.67 25.31
C GLY A 228 -7.03 0.20 25.06
N GLN A 229 -7.33 -0.29 23.86
CA GLN A 229 -7.02 -1.65 23.41
C GLN A 229 -6.29 -1.61 22.07
N THR A 230 -5.37 -2.55 21.86
CA THR A 230 -4.69 -2.66 20.58
C THR A 230 -5.63 -3.16 19.48
N VAL A 231 -5.30 -2.92 18.21
CA VAL A 231 -6.03 -3.47 17.06
C VAL A 231 -6.24 -4.98 17.21
N LYS A 232 -5.17 -5.70 17.58
CA LYS A 232 -5.23 -7.14 17.83
C LYS A 232 -6.25 -7.48 18.94
N GLN A 233 -6.20 -6.79 20.07
CA GLN A 233 -7.13 -7.02 21.19
C GLN A 233 -8.58 -6.74 20.78
N TYR A 234 -8.81 -5.69 20.00
CA TYR A 234 -10.13 -5.38 19.46
C TYR A 234 -10.67 -6.54 18.60
N TYR A 235 -9.91 -7.02 17.61
CA TYR A 235 -10.37 -8.13 16.76
C TYR A 235 -10.50 -9.46 17.50
N GLU A 236 -9.64 -9.73 18.48
CA GLU A 236 -9.79 -10.88 19.37
C GLU A 236 -11.10 -10.82 20.18
N SER A 237 -11.54 -9.61 20.58
CA SER A 237 -12.80 -9.41 21.27
C SER A 237 -14.02 -9.61 20.35
N VAL A 238 -13.94 -9.13 19.10
CA VAL A 238 -15.01 -9.30 18.10
C VAL A 238 -15.22 -10.78 17.77
N TYR A 239 -14.14 -11.54 17.63
CA TYR A 239 -14.22 -12.98 17.36
C TYR A 239 -14.95 -13.75 18.49
N ASN A 240 -14.74 -13.35 19.75
CA ASN A 240 -15.29 -14.04 20.93
C ASN A 240 -16.62 -13.45 21.46
N GLY A 241 -17.05 -12.30 20.93
CA GLY A 241 -18.20 -11.54 21.41
C GLY A 241 -19.58 -12.05 20.96
N ASN A 242 -19.66 -13.25 20.36
CA ASN A 242 -20.89 -13.85 19.81
C ASN A 242 -21.32 -15.11 20.56
#